data_AF-A0A6I3U5A2-F1
#
_entry.id   AF-A0A6I3U5A2-F1
#
_cell.length_a   1.000
_cell.length_b   1.000
_cell.length_c   1.000
_cell.angle_alpha   90.00
_cell.angle_beta   90.00
_cell.angle_gamma   90.00
#
_symmetry.space_group_name_H-M   'P 1'
#
loop_
_entity.id
_entity.type
_entity.pdbx_description
1 polymer ?
#
loop_
_entity_poly.entity_id
_entity_poly.type
_entity_poly.pdbx_seq_one_letter_code
_entity_poly.pdbx_strand_id
1 'polypeptide(L)'
;TTGKEAGVNEDSKLYAASILKLAYLYYAQDKINQGEYTLDSSFKYIPEVNSFPGSYKPEGSGSLPKKEDNKEYSLQQLITKVTKESDNVAHNILGYYVTNQSDGA
;
A
#
# COMPACT_ATOMS: atom_id res chain seq x y z
N THR A 1 12.94 10.83 25.78
CA THR A 1 13.84 9.85 25.13
C THR A 1 15.27 10.38 25.22
N THR A 2 16.27 9.52 25.10
CA THR A 2 17.68 9.93 25.24
C THR A 2 18.29 10.57 23.99
N GLY A 3 17.61 10.47 22.82
CA GLY A 3 18.06 11.10 21.56
C GLY A 3 19.42 10.61 21.05
N LYS A 4 19.87 9.43 21.50
CA LYS A 4 21.14 8.84 21.04
C LYS A 4 20.90 8.07 19.75
N GLU A 5 21.71 8.37 18.74
CA GLU A 5 21.63 7.79 17.40
C GLU A 5 22.99 7.20 17.01
N ALA A 6 22.97 6.25 16.07
CA ALA A 6 24.15 5.71 15.42
C ALA A 6 23.79 5.43 13.97
N GLY A 7 24.62 5.90 13.04
CA GLY A 7 24.33 5.85 11.60
C GLY A 7 25.58 5.56 10.78
N VAL A 8 25.38 4.87 9.66
CA VAL A 8 26.36 4.71 8.57
C VAL A 8 25.60 4.93 7.28
N ASN A 9 25.98 5.94 6.49
CA ASN A 9 25.32 6.33 5.25
C ASN A 9 23.82 6.66 5.40
N GLU A 10 23.42 7.17 6.56
CA GLU A 10 22.01 7.41 6.90
C GLU A 10 21.29 8.39 5.96
N ASP A 11 22.02 9.35 5.40
CA ASP A 11 21.50 10.33 4.43
C ASP A 11 21.61 9.89 2.96
N SER A 12 22.13 8.68 2.70
CA SER A 12 22.26 8.18 1.33
C SER A 12 20.90 7.76 0.76
N LYS A 13 20.63 8.12 -0.49
CA LYS A 13 19.44 7.64 -1.19
C LYS A 13 19.56 6.14 -1.43
N LEU A 14 18.61 5.37 -0.91
CA LEU A 14 18.53 3.92 -1.05
C LEU A 14 17.24 3.54 -1.76
N TYR A 15 17.28 2.41 -2.48
CA TYR A 15 16.06 1.82 -3.02
C TYR A 15 15.16 1.35 -1.87
N ALA A 16 13.95 1.91 -1.78
CA ALA A 16 13.05 1.67 -0.64
C ALA A 16 12.45 0.25 -0.61
N ALA A 17 12.42 -0.47 -1.74
CA ALA A 17 11.77 -1.77 -1.87
C ALA A 17 10.36 -1.74 -1.22
N SER A 18 10.02 -2.70 -0.34
CA SER A 18 8.71 -2.73 0.32
C SER A 18 8.57 -1.78 1.51
N ILE A 19 9.62 -1.07 1.95
CA ILE A 19 9.51 -0.08 3.03
C ILE A 19 8.58 1.07 2.61
N LEU A 20 8.53 1.40 1.31
CA LEU A 20 7.63 2.40 0.74
C LEU A 20 6.15 2.16 1.11
N LYS A 21 5.73 0.90 1.30
CA LYS A 21 4.36 0.54 1.68
C LYS A 21 3.94 1.18 3.01
N LEU A 22 4.87 1.53 3.90
CA LEU A 22 4.58 2.24 5.14
C LEU A 22 3.99 3.63 4.89
N ALA A 23 4.42 4.34 3.84
CA ALA A 23 3.85 5.65 3.48
C ALA A 23 2.40 5.52 3.01
N TYR A 24 2.09 4.47 2.25
CA TYR A 24 0.72 4.18 1.79
C TYR A 24 -0.18 3.76 2.95
N LEU A 25 0.33 2.95 3.88
CA LEU A 25 -0.38 2.59 5.12
C LEU A 25 -0.65 3.81 6.00
N TYR A 26 0.33 4.71 6.15
CA TYR A 26 0.16 5.97 6.86
C TYR A 26 -0.95 6.82 6.24
N TYR A 27 -0.92 7.00 4.91
CA TYR A 27 -1.94 7.78 4.21
C TYR A 27 -3.33 7.13 4.29
N ALA A 28 -3.43 5.80 4.18
CA ALA A 28 -4.68 5.09 4.40
C ALA A 28 -5.24 5.34 5.81
N GLN A 29 -4.38 5.33 6.84
CA GLN A 29 -4.78 5.64 8.21
C GLN A 29 -5.20 7.12 8.37
N ASP A 30 -4.50 8.05 7.74
CA ASP A 30 -4.86 9.47 7.73
C ASP A 30 -6.26 9.68 7.12
N LYS A 31 -6.55 9.03 5.99
CA LYS A 31 -7.88 9.07 5.36
C LYS A 31 -8.99 8.47 6.21
N ILE A 32 -8.69 7.42 6.97
CA ILE A 32 -9.62 6.89 7.98
C ILE A 32 -9.87 7.92 9.09
N ASN A 33 -8.81 8.59 9.58
CA ASN A 33 -8.93 9.58 10.65
C ASN A 33 -9.71 10.82 10.23
N GLN A 34 -9.64 11.20 8.95
CA GLN A 34 -10.43 12.29 8.36
C GLN A 34 -11.88 11.89 8.08
N GLY A 35 -12.26 10.62 8.28
CA GLY A 35 -13.60 10.11 8.05
C GLY A 35 -13.94 9.87 6.57
N GLU A 36 -12.96 9.94 5.67
CA GLU A 36 -13.17 9.67 4.23
C GLU A 36 -13.40 8.17 3.97
N TYR A 37 -12.78 7.30 4.78
CA TYR A 37 -12.99 5.86 4.73
C TYR A 37 -13.22 5.27 6.12
N THR A 38 -13.79 4.08 6.13
CA THR A 38 -13.86 3.21 7.31
C THR A 38 -13.12 1.91 7.01
N LEU A 39 -12.84 1.12 8.04
CA LEU A 39 -12.24 -0.21 7.87
C LEU A 39 -13.09 -1.16 6.99
N ASP A 40 -14.40 -0.91 6.93
CA ASP A 40 -15.37 -1.68 6.14
C ASP A 40 -15.53 -1.15 4.70
N SER A 41 -14.97 0.02 4.36
CA SER A 41 -14.93 0.52 2.99
C SER A 41 -14.27 -0.53 2.09
N SER A 42 -14.90 -0.85 0.95
CA SER A 42 -14.45 -1.92 0.06
C SER A 42 -14.03 -1.39 -1.31
N PHE A 43 -13.07 -2.09 -1.92
CA PHE A 43 -12.49 -1.72 -3.20
C PHE A 43 -12.37 -2.93 -4.13
N LYS A 44 -12.72 -2.72 -5.39
CA LYS A 44 -12.74 -3.77 -6.40
C LYS A 44 -11.37 -4.02 -7.01
N TYR A 45 -10.95 -5.27 -7.05
CA TYR A 45 -9.73 -5.66 -7.76
C TYR A 45 -9.99 -5.83 -9.27
N ILE A 46 -9.67 -4.78 -10.03
CA ILE A 46 -9.81 -4.66 -11.49
C ILE A 46 -8.42 -4.55 -12.16
N PRO A 47 -8.28 -4.75 -13.48
CA PRO A 47 -6.97 -4.72 -14.15
C PRO A 47 -6.17 -3.43 -13.90
N GLU A 48 -6.85 -2.28 -13.88
CA GLU A 48 -6.27 -0.94 -13.77
C GLU A 48 -5.48 -0.74 -12.48
N VAL A 49 -5.85 -1.46 -11.43
CA VAL A 49 -5.14 -1.49 -10.14
C VAL A 49 -3.68 -1.89 -10.32
N ASN A 50 -3.35 -2.72 -11.29
CA ASN A 50 -1.97 -3.17 -11.52
C ASN A 50 -1.24 -2.35 -12.59
N SER A 51 -1.86 -1.32 -13.17
CA SER A 51 -1.38 -0.64 -14.37
C SER A 51 -1.10 0.86 -14.21
N PHE A 52 -1.09 1.38 -12.97
CA PHE A 52 -0.74 2.77 -12.70
C PHE A 52 0.78 2.93 -12.42
N PRO A 53 1.39 4.11 -12.71
CA PRO A 53 2.78 4.37 -12.38
C PRO A 53 3.11 4.11 -10.90
N GLY A 54 4.18 3.37 -10.63
CA GLY A 54 4.55 3.00 -9.26
C GLY A 54 3.82 1.78 -8.69
N SER A 55 2.89 1.16 -9.43
CA SER A 55 2.34 -0.14 -9.03
C SER A 55 3.44 -1.20 -8.93
N TYR A 56 3.29 -2.10 -7.96
CA TYR A 56 4.16 -3.27 -7.87
C TYR A 56 3.71 -4.33 -8.86
N LYS A 57 4.67 -5.11 -9.36
CA LYS A 57 4.36 -6.33 -10.13
C LYS A 57 3.54 -7.29 -9.25
N PRO A 58 2.37 -7.78 -9.69
CA PRO A 58 1.52 -8.67 -8.90
C PRO A 58 2.25 -9.93 -8.45
N GLU A 59 3.17 -10.46 -9.26
CA GLU A 59 3.94 -11.69 -9.05
C GLU A 59 4.86 -11.67 -7.83
N GLY A 60 5.06 -10.51 -7.19
CA GLY A 60 5.83 -10.42 -5.95
C GLY A 60 5.08 -10.95 -4.71
N SER A 61 5.47 -10.45 -3.55
CA SER A 61 4.97 -10.91 -2.25
C SER A 61 3.46 -10.75 -2.09
N GLY A 62 2.88 -11.55 -1.20
CA GLY A 62 1.46 -11.53 -0.88
C GLY A 62 0.68 -12.76 -1.33
N SER A 63 -0.46 -12.98 -0.67
CA SER A 63 -1.35 -14.11 -0.94
C SER A 63 -2.57 -13.75 -1.78
N LEU A 64 -2.82 -12.48 -2.13
CA LEU A 64 -3.91 -12.13 -3.04
C LEU A 64 -3.66 -12.69 -4.45
N PRO A 65 -4.75 -12.94 -5.21
CA PRO A 65 -4.64 -13.41 -6.59
C PRO A 65 -3.74 -12.51 -7.44
N LYS A 66 -2.85 -13.13 -8.21
CA LYS A 66 -1.90 -12.41 -9.08
C LYS A 66 -2.57 -11.83 -10.34
N LYS A 67 -3.80 -12.25 -10.62
CA LYS A 67 -4.69 -11.69 -11.63
C LYS A 67 -5.93 -11.16 -10.95
N GLU A 68 -6.50 -10.11 -11.52
CA GLU A 68 -7.77 -9.53 -11.09
C GLU A 68 -8.87 -10.58 -11.03
N ASP A 69 -9.64 -10.57 -9.94
CA ASP A 69 -10.74 -11.50 -9.72
C ASP A 69 -12.10 -10.79 -9.63
N ASN A 70 -12.13 -9.47 -9.86
CA ASN A 70 -13.32 -8.63 -9.79
C ASN A 70 -14.05 -8.68 -8.44
N LYS A 71 -13.38 -9.12 -7.36
CA LYS A 71 -13.95 -9.13 -6.02
C LYS A 71 -13.67 -7.82 -5.28
N GLU A 72 -14.52 -7.57 -4.29
CA GLU A 72 -14.37 -6.48 -3.33
C GLU A 72 -13.49 -6.94 -2.16
N TYR A 73 -12.55 -6.08 -1.76
CA TYR A 73 -11.70 -6.28 -0.60
C TYR A 73 -11.86 -5.10 0.35
N SER A 74 -12.07 -5.36 1.65
CA SER A 74 -12.21 -4.29 2.63
C SER A 74 -10.88 -3.61 2.94
N LEU A 75 -10.93 -2.34 3.34
CA LEU A 75 -9.76 -1.56 3.73
C LEU A 75 -8.98 -2.27 4.86
N GLN A 76 -9.69 -2.88 5.81
CA GLN A 76 -9.07 -3.71 6.85
C GLN A 76 -8.29 -4.89 6.29
N GLN A 77 -8.86 -5.63 5.33
CA GLN A 77 -8.18 -6.76 4.69
C GLN A 77 -6.93 -6.29 3.95
N LEU A 78 -7.04 -5.20 3.18
CA LEU A 78 -5.92 -4.64 2.43
C LEU A 78 -4.78 -4.19 3.35
N ILE A 79 -5.07 -3.38 4.37
CA ILE A 79 -4.08 -2.94 5.38
C ILE A 79 -3.43 -4.15 6.05
N THR A 80 -4.22 -5.15 6.43
CA THR A 80 -3.72 -6.37 7.07
C THR A 80 -2.75 -7.12 6.17
N LYS A 81 -3.08 -7.29 4.89
CA LYS A 81 -2.24 -8.01 3.93
C LYS A 81 -0.97 -7.27 3.56
N VAL A 82 -1.04 -5.95 3.38
CA VAL A 82 0.16 -5.13 3.20
C VAL A 82 1.08 -5.21 4.41
N THR A 83 0.52 -5.11 5.62
CA THR A 83 1.31 -5.11 6.86
C THR A 83 1.91 -6.47 7.19
N LYS A 84 1.15 -7.56 7.05
CA LYS A 84 1.57 -8.91 7.48
C LYS A 84 2.29 -9.70 6.40
N GLU A 85 1.96 -9.47 5.13
CA GLU A 85 2.42 -10.29 4.01
C GLU A 85 3.23 -9.48 2.99
N SER A 86 3.36 -8.16 3.19
CA SER A 86 3.91 -7.24 2.18
C SER A 86 3.21 -7.41 0.84
N ASP A 87 1.90 -7.66 0.85
CA ASP A 87 1.17 -8.06 -0.34
C ASP A 87 1.16 -6.96 -1.41
N ASN A 88 1.72 -7.26 -2.59
CA ASN A 88 1.86 -6.32 -3.69
C ASN A 88 0.50 -5.93 -4.28
N VAL A 89 -0.41 -6.89 -4.42
CA VAL A 89 -1.74 -6.65 -4.98
C VAL A 89 -2.57 -5.84 -3.99
N ALA A 90 -2.51 -6.16 -2.69
CA ALA A 90 -3.21 -5.39 -1.67
C ALA A 90 -2.70 -3.94 -1.63
N HIS A 91 -1.38 -3.77 -1.75
CA HIS A 91 -0.77 -2.46 -1.87
C HIS A 91 -1.24 -1.71 -3.12
N ASN A 92 -1.28 -2.37 -4.27
CA ASN A 92 -1.77 -1.76 -5.51
C ASN A 92 -3.23 -1.30 -5.39
N ILE A 93 -4.11 -2.10 -4.76
CA ILE A 93 -5.52 -1.71 -4.53
C ILE A 93 -5.59 -0.46 -3.64
N LEU A 94 -4.81 -0.40 -2.55
CA LEU A 94 -4.71 0.82 -1.71
C LEU A 94 -4.18 2.01 -2.50
N GLY A 95 -3.13 1.78 -3.28
CA GLY A 95 -2.49 2.77 -4.13
C GLY A 95 -3.50 3.42 -5.06
N TYR A 96 -4.24 2.59 -5.79
CA TYR A 96 -5.20 3.01 -6.80
C TYR A 96 -6.38 3.80 -6.20
N TYR A 97 -7.05 3.27 -5.17
CA TYR A 97 -8.29 3.88 -4.66
C TYR A 97 -8.11 4.86 -3.51
N VAL A 98 -7.23 4.55 -2.55
CA VAL A 98 -7.16 5.29 -1.27
C VAL A 98 -6.13 6.39 -1.33
N THR A 99 -5.02 6.15 -2.03
CA THR A 99 -3.97 7.16 -2.23
C THR A 99 -4.12 7.92 -3.54
N ASN A 100 -5.23 7.71 -4.25
CA ASN A 100 -5.53 8.28 -5.56
C ASN A 100 -4.41 8.07 -6.59
N GLN A 101 -3.89 6.84 -6.71
CA GLN A 101 -2.71 6.51 -7.55
C GLN A 101 -1.45 7.35 -7.21
N SER A 102 -1.46 8.01 -6.04
CA SER A 102 -0.55 9.07 -5.62
C SER A 102 -0.41 10.21 -6.65
N ASP A 103 -1.52 10.51 -7.33
CA ASP A 103 -1.82 11.65 -8.22
C ASP A 103 -0.67 12.20 -9.04
N GLY A 104 0.09 11.27 -9.61
CA GLY A 104 1.01 11.50 -10.72
C GLY A 104 2.49 11.55 -10.38
N ALA A 105 2.91 11.04 -9.21
CA ALA A 105 4.34 10.77 -8.93
C ALA A 105 5.02 9.92 -10.01
#